data_AF-A0A8J9S0X0-F1
#
_entry.id   AF-A0A8J9S0X0-F1
#
_cell.length_a   1.000
_cell.length_b   1.000
_cell.length_c   1.000
_cell.angle_alpha   90.00
_cell.angle_beta   90.00
_cell.angle_gamma   90.00
#
_symmetry.space_group_name_H-M   'P 1'
#
loop_
_entity.id
_entity.type
_entity.pdbx_description
1 polymer ?
#
loop_
_entity_poly.entity_id
_entity_poly.type
_entity_poly.pdbx_seq_one_letter_code
_entity_poly.pdbx_strand_id
1 'polypeptide(L)'
;DGLCDGAMACEQKWEKIEAKLLNGQKLQGTLTAKEVHAILDSRGVLNAFPLIKTIHEISFKGKPVQQIVDGIIDTNEHGASSHL
;
A
#
# COMPACT_ATOMS: atom_id res chain seq x y z
N ASP A 1 18.76 -0.52 17.76
CA ASP A 1 18.94 0.90 17.38
C ASP A 1 17.72 1.42 16.62
N GLY A 2 16.94 2.28 17.29
CA GLY A 2 16.03 3.27 16.67
C GLY A 2 14.88 2.76 15.80
N LEU A 3 13.73 2.44 16.42
CA LEU A 3 12.44 2.30 15.74
C LEU A 3 11.93 3.70 15.38
N CYS A 4 12.24 4.18 14.17
CA CYS A 4 11.81 5.49 13.67
C CYS A 4 10.37 5.46 13.12
N ASP A 5 9.56 6.43 13.52
CA ASP A 5 8.12 6.55 13.26
C ASP A 5 7.74 6.63 11.76
N GLY A 6 6.84 5.73 11.38
CA GLY A 6 5.69 5.98 10.52
C GLY A 6 5.92 6.06 9.00
N ALA A 7 6.42 7.19 8.49
CA ALA A 7 6.31 7.54 7.06
C ALA A 7 7.63 8.03 6.43
N MET A 8 8.35 8.94 7.08
CA MET A 8 9.66 9.44 6.58
C MET A 8 10.70 8.33 6.43
N ALA A 9 10.63 7.29 7.27
CA ALA A 9 11.54 6.15 7.20
C ALA A 9 11.30 5.27 5.97
N CYS A 10 10.06 5.19 5.45
CA CYS A 10 9.74 4.34 4.31
C CYS A 10 10.20 4.95 2.99
N GLU A 11 10.03 6.25 2.78
CA GLU A 11 10.53 6.93 1.57
C GLU A 11 12.05 6.80 1.44
N GLN A 12 12.78 7.00 2.54
CA GLN A 12 14.24 6.78 2.58
C GLN A 12 14.64 5.31 2.35
N LYS A 13 13.79 4.33 2.73
CA LYS A 13 14.01 2.91 2.42
C LYS A 13 13.85 2.64 0.93
N TRP A 14 12.83 3.20 0.29
CA TRP A 14 12.60 3.04 -1.14
C TRP A 14 13.75 3.63 -1.95
N GLU A 15 14.20 4.84 -1.64
CA GLU A 15 15.36 5.47 -2.31
C GLU A 15 16.63 4.62 -2.19
N LYS A 16 16.88 4.04 -1.02
CA LYS A 16 18.03 3.13 -0.81
C LYS A 16 17.91 1.85 -1.65
N ILE A 17 16.71 1.30 -1.77
CA ILE A 17 16.44 0.11 -2.61
C ILE A 17 16.63 0.45 -4.08
N GLU A 18 16.08 1.57 -4.55
CA GLU A 18 16.20 2.04 -5.93
C GLU A 18 17.65 2.23 -6.33
N ALA A 19 18.44 2.92 -5.50
CA ALA A 19 19.85 3.16 -5.77
C ALA A 19 20.68 1.88 -5.78
N LYS A 20 20.43 0.94 -4.84
CA LYS A 20 21.29 -0.24 -4.64
C LYS A 20 20.90 -1.46 -5.46
N LEU A 21 19.60 -1.70 -5.64
CA LEU A 21 19.08 -2.92 -6.25
C LEU A 21 18.52 -2.69 -7.65
N LEU A 22 18.11 -1.45 -7.95
CA LEU A 22 17.49 -1.10 -9.23
C LEU A 22 18.37 -0.16 -10.08
N ASN A 23 19.64 0.06 -9.70
CA ASN A 23 20.57 0.98 -10.39
C ASN A 23 19.99 2.38 -10.64
N GLY A 24 19.25 2.91 -9.66
CA GLY A 24 18.59 4.21 -9.74
C GLY A 24 17.25 4.21 -10.48
N GLN A 25 16.80 3.07 -11.00
CA GLN A 25 15.45 2.95 -11.53
C GLN A 25 14.41 3.06 -10.40
N LYS A 26 13.33 3.79 -10.68
CA LYS A 26 12.24 4.05 -9.73
C LYS A 26 11.30 2.87 -9.58
N LEU A 27 10.96 2.53 -8.34
CA LEU A 27 10.01 1.46 -8.04
C LEU A 27 8.57 1.98 -8.23
N GLN A 28 8.00 1.75 -9.40
CA GLN A 28 6.71 2.34 -9.77
C GLN A 28 5.54 1.79 -8.95
N GLY A 29 5.55 0.50 -8.61
CA GLY A 29 4.40 -0.14 -7.93
C GLY A 29 4.05 0.51 -6.58
N THR A 30 5.05 0.90 -5.79
CA THR A 30 4.82 1.56 -4.49
C THR A 30 4.37 3.01 -4.67
N LEU A 31 4.95 3.73 -5.63
CA LEU A 31 4.53 5.10 -5.95
C LEU A 31 3.08 5.15 -6.45
N THR A 32 2.73 4.30 -7.41
CA THR A 32 1.37 4.18 -7.94
C THR A 32 0.39 3.81 -6.84
N ALA A 33 0.73 2.88 -5.94
CA ALA A 33 -0.15 2.52 -4.82
C ALA A 33 -0.42 3.72 -3.88
N LYS A 34 0.56 4.59 -3.65
CA LYS A 34 0.40 5.82 -2.85
C LYS A 34 -0.57 6.80 -3.51
N GLU A 35 -0.42 7.04 -4.81
CA GLU A 35 -1.29 7.93 -5.57
C GLU A 35 -2.72 7.41 -5.65
N VAL A 36 -2.89 6.14 -6.01
CA VAL A 36 -4.22 5.51 -6.11
C VAL A 36 -4.89 5.49 -4.73
N HIS A 37 -4.17 5.17 -3.65
CA HIS A 37 -4.71 5.24 -2.30
C HIS A 37 -5.23 6.65 -1.98
N ALA A 38 -4.45 7.71 -2.25
CA ALA A 38 -4.87 9.09 -1.99
C ALA A 38 -6.13 9.47 -2.79
N ILE A 39 -6.22 9.06 -4.06
CA ILE A 39 -7.40 9.28 -4.90
C ILE A 39 -8.63 8.57 -4.34
N LEU A 40 -8.51 7.29 -3.97
CA LEU A 40 -9.63 6.50 -3.44
C LEU A 40 -10.11 6.99 -2.09
N ASP A 41 -9.18 7.42 -1.23
CA ASP A 41 -9.48 8.00 0.09
C ASP A 41 -10.21 9.34 -0.05
N SER A 42 -9.75 10.21 -0.95
CA SER A 42 -10.42 11.49 -1.26
C SER A 42 -11.85 11.33 -1.77
N ARG A 43 -12.19 10.15 -2.31
CA ARG A 43 -13.51 9.81 -2.84
C ARG A 43 -14.34 8.97 -1.86
N GLY A 44 -13.80 8.59 -0.69
CA GLY A 44 -14.49 7.77 0.30
C GLY A 44 -14.72 6.31 -0.12
N VAL A 45 -14.05 5.82 -1.17
CA VAL A 45 -14.27 4.47 -1.73
C VAL A 45 -13.11 3.51 -1.45
N LEU A 46 -12.12 3.91 -0.66
CA LEU A 46 -10.92 3.11 -0.37
C LEU A 46 -11.24 1.69 0.15
N ASN A 47 -12.32 1.52 0.90
CA ASN A 47 -12.72 0.22 1.45
C ASN A 47 -13.17 -0.79 0.38
N ALA A 48 -13.55 -0.33 -0.81
CA ALA A 48 -13.84 -1.21 -1.95
C ALA A 48 -12.58 -1.77 -2.62
N PHE A 49 -11.39 -1.26 -2.27
CA PHE A 49 -10.10 -1.66 -2.84
C PHE A 49 -9.10 -2.08 -1.75
N PRO A 50 -9.41 -3.14 -0.98
CA PRO A 50 -8.63 -3.55 0.18
C PRO A 50 -7.18 -3.95 -0.15
N LEU A 51 -6.93 -4.44 -1.37
CA LEU A 51 -5.57 -4.75 -1.82
C LEU A 51 -4.71 -3.49 -1.95
N ILE A 52 -5.23 -2.44 -2.59
CA ILE A 52 -4.53 -1.16 -2.73
C ILE A 52 -4.26 -0.55 -1.35
N LYS A 53 -5.27 -0.57 -0.47
CA LYS A 53 -5.13 -0.13 0.91
C LYS A 53 -3.99 -0.87 1.64
N THR A 54 -3.99 -2.19 1.54
CA THR A 54 -2.99 -3.05 2.20
C THR A 54 -1.58 -2.85 1.63
N ILE A 55 -1.42 -2.74 0.31
CA ILE A 55 -0.12 -2.45 -0.32
C ILE A 55 0.44 -1.11 0.18
N HIS A 56 -0.39 -0.08 0.24
CA HIS A 56 0.02 1.24 0.75
C HIS A 56 0.40 1.17 2.25
N GLU A 57 -0.40 0.48 3.07
CA GLU A 57 -0.12 0.31 4.50
C GLU A 57 1.20 -0.42 4.75
N ILE A 58 1.48 -1.48 3.99
CA ILE A 58 2.76 -2.22 4.06
C ILE A 58 3.91 -1.31 3.62
N SER A 59 3.70 -0.57 2.53
CA SER A 59 4.76 0.20 1.89
C SER A 59 5.13 1.49 2.63
N PHE A 60 4.18 2.07 3.38
CA PHE A 60 4.33 3.43 3.93
C PHE A 60 3.78 3.63 5.36
N LYS A 61 3.06 2.66 5.94
CA LYS A 61 2.51 2.76 7.32
C LYS A 61 3.01 1.68 8.27
N GLY A 62 3.97 0.85 7.83
CA GLY A 62 4.60 -0.17 8.68
C GLY A 62 3.77 -1.43 8.91
N LYS A 63 2.72 -1.67 8.11
CA LYS A 63 1.99 -2.95 8.17
C LYS A 63 2.93 -4.12 7.79
N PRO A 64 2.92 -5.25 8.52
CA PRO A 64 3.76 -6.39 8.18
C PRO A 64 3.47 -6.93 6.78
N VAL A 65 4.51 -7.26 6.01
CA VAL A 65 4.36 -7.78 4.63
C VAL A 65 3.56 -9.09 4.56
N GLN A 66 3.58 -9.89 5.62
CA GLN A 66 2.82 -11.13 5.74
C GLN A 66 1.30 -10.91 5.68
N GLN A 67 0.83 -9.70 6.00
CA GLN A 67 -0.58 -9.32 5.93
C GLN A 67 -1.04 -8.91 4.52
N ILE A 68 -0.20 -9.09 3.48
CA ILE A 68 -0.62 -8.76 2.11
C ILE A 68 -1.85 -9.54 1.66
N VAL A 69 -2.03 -10.76 2.19
CA VAL A 69 -3.18 -11.62 1.90
C VAL A 69 -4.50 -11.07 2.45
N ASP A 70 -4.46 -10.21 3.49
CA ASP A 70 -5.65 -9.57 4.06
C ASP A 70 -6.33 -8.62 3.06
N GLY A 71 -5.60 -8.18 2.04
CA GLY A 71 -6.12 -7.34 0.97
C GLY A 71 -6.79 -8.10 -0.17
N ILE A 72 -6.70 -9.43 -0.21
CA ILE A 72 -7.23 -10.26 -1.30
C ILE A 72 -8.73 -10.49 -1.05
N ILE A 73 -9.56 -10.19 -2.06
CA ILE A 73 -10.98 -10.53 -2.06
C ILE A 73 -11.13 -11.82 -2.87
N ASP A 74 -11.69 -12.87 -2.26
CA ASP A 74 -12.17 -14.02 -3.02
C ASP A 74 -13.50 -13.64 -3.71
N THR A 75 -13.53 -13.75 -5.04
CA THR A 75 -14.70 -13.44 -5.86
C THR A 75 -15.69 -14.60 -5.96
N ASN A 76 -15.53 -15.66 -5.18
CA ASN A 76 -16.44 -16.81 -5.15
C ASN A 76 -17.79 -16.51 -4.46
N GLU A 77 -17.96 -15.33 -3.87
CA GLU A 77 -19.20 -14.87 -3.27
C GLU A 77 -19.83 -13.74 -4.10
N HIS A 78 -21.12 -13.87 -4.43
CA HIS A 78 -21.95 -12.77 -4.93
C HIS A 78 -22.09 -11.71 -3.82
N GLY A 79 -21.12 -10.81 -3.72
CA GLY A 79 -21.07 -9.74 -2.74
C GLY A 79 -22.17 -8.71 -2.98
N ALA A 80 -23.30 -8.95 -2.33
CA ALA A 80 -24.37 -7.99 -2.11
C ALA A 80 -23.79 -6.64 -1.68
N SER A 81 -24.05 -5.62 -2.50
CA SER A 81 -24.12 -4.25 -2.02
C SER A 81 -25.28 -4.17 -1.04
N SER A 82 -24.99 -4.21 0.26
CA SER A 82 -25.92 -3.77 1.29
C SER A 82 -25.17 -3.04 2.38
N HIS A 83 -24.97 -1.75 2.17
CA HIS A 83 -25.15 -0.75 3.22
C HIS A 83 -25.82 0.47 2.58
N LEU A 84 -27.15 0.53 2.81
CA LEU A 84 -27.85 1.76 3.10
C LEU A 84 -27.30 2.36 4.41
#